data_AF-W3V4F2-F1
#
_entry.id   AF-W3V4F2-F1
#
_cell.length_a   1.000
_cell.length_b   1.000
_cell.length_c   1.000
_cell.angle_alpha   90.00
_cell.angle_beta   90.00
_cell.angle_gamma   90.00
#
_symmetry.space_group_name_H-M   'P 1'
#
loop_
_entity.id
_entity.type
_entity.pdbx_description
1 polymer ?
#
loop_
_entity_poly.entity_id
_entity_poly.type
_entity_poly.pdbx_seq_one_letter_code
_entity_poly.pdbx_strand_id
1 'polypeptide(L)' 'MPKSEPAIKRLDHLGLIAAFCYEAGLPRIIDAIMPKYSGHTVSHGEAFLAMILNGLGFHSRTLHMFSGFFQHKPIDA' A
#
# COMPACT_ATOMS: atom_id res chain seq x y z
N MET A 1 9.84 -28.38 15.74
CA MET A 1 9.22 -27.17 15.15
C MET A 1 8.22 -27.66 14.10
N PRO A 2 6.95 -27.20 14.09
CA PRO A 2 6.01 -27.58 13.04
C PRO A 2 6.57 -27.12 11.68
N LYS A 3 6.54 -28.02 10.70
CA LYS A 3 7.03 -27.78 9.35
C LYS A 3 6.03 -26.85 8.67
N SER A 4 6.46 -25.64 8.28
CA SER A 4 5.61 -24.70 7.53
C SER A 4 5.13 -25.38 6.26
N GLU A 5 3.82 -25.56 6.12
CA GLU A 5 3.22 -25.99 4.85
C GLU A 5 3.41 -24.90 3.79
N PRO A 6 3.68 -25.26 2.53
CA PRO A 6 3.80 -24.29 1.46
C PRO A 6 2.43 -23.66 1.17
N ALA A 7 2.30 -22.35 1.39
CA ALA A 7 1.10 -21.58 1.10
C ALA A 7 1.23 -20.86 -0.25
N ILE A 8 0.30 -21.11 -1.17
CA ILE A 8 0.22 -20.41 -2.45
C ILE A 8 -0.51 -19.08 -2.25
N LYS A 9 0.17 -17.95 -2.53
CA LYS A 9 -0.44 -16.62 -2.56
C LYS A 9 -0.49 -16.11 -3.99
N ARG A 10 -1.65 -15.62 -4.42
CA ARG A 10 -1.80 -14.89 -5.69
C ARG A 10 -1.46 -13.43 -5.48
N LEU A 11 -0.60 -12.90 -6.33
CA LEU A 11 -0.18 -11.49 -6.32
C LEU A 11 -1.02 -10.62 -7.28
N ASP A 12 -1.85 -11.25 -8.11
CA ASP A 12 -2.67 -10.61 -9.15
C ASP A 12 -1.85 -9.59 -9.97
N HIS A 13 -2.36 -8.38 -10.17
CA HIS A 13 -1.71 -7.31 -10.93
C HIS A 13 -0.77 -6.45 -10.08
N LEU A 14 -0.68 -6.67 -8.76
CA LEU A 14 0.08 -5.80 -7.85
C LEU A 14 1.57 -5.76 -8.20
N GLY A 15 2.14 -6.88 -8.66
CA GLY A 15 3.54 -6.94 -9.11
C GLY A 15 3.81 -6.05 -10.34
N LEU A 16 2.87 -6.02 -11.29
CA LEU A 16 2.98 -5.18 -12.50
C LEU A 16 2.86 -3.70 -12.16
N ILE A 17 1.93 -3.33 -11.28
CA ILE A 17 1.78 -1.95 -10.83
C ILE A 17 3.02 -1.49 -10.05
N ALA A 18 3.58 -2.34 -9.18
CA ALA A 18 4.80 -2.04 -8.46
C ALA A 18 5.96 -1.75 -9.41
N ALA A 19 6.16 -2.62 -10.42
CA ALA A 19 7.19 -2.43 -11.44
C ALA A 19 6.99 -1.12 -12.21
N PHE A 20 5.77 -0.84 -12.66
CA PHE A 20 5.43 0.40 -13.36
C PHE A 20 5.74 1.65 -12.52
N CYS A 21 5.35 1.68 -11.24
CA CYS A 21 5.62 2.81 -10.37
C CYS A 21 7.12 3.05 -10.17
N TYR A 22 7.93 1.99 -10.08
CA TYR A 22 9.38 2.10 -10.01
C TYR A 22 9.99 2.62 -11.32
N GLU A 23 9.55 2.11 -12.46
CA GLU A 23 10.01 2.54 -13.79
C GLU A 23 9.68 4.00 -14.06
N ALA A 24 8.46 4.44 -13.71
CA ALA A 24 8.04 5.83 -13.77
C ALA A 24 8.83 6.75 -12.82
N GLY A 25 9.64 6.19 -11.92
CA GLY A 25 10.43 6.95 -10.95
C GLY A 25 9.59 7.58 -9.84
N LEU A 26 8.36 7.11 -9.63
CA LEU A 26 7.42 7.69 -8.68
C LEU A 26 8.00 7.77 -7.24
N PRO A 27 8.61 6.71 -6.67
CA PRO A 27 9.20 6.81 -5.33
C PRO A 27 10.27 7.89 -5.24
N ARG A 28 11.12 8.03 -6.28
CA ARG A 28 12.19 9.04 -6.33
C ARG A 28 11.64 10.46 -6.35
N ILE A 29 10.57 10.70 -7.11
CA ILE A 29 9.90 12.01 -7.16
C ILE A 29 9.35 12.37 -5.79
N ILE A 30 8.68 11.43 -5.11
CA ILE A 30 8.13 11.66 -3.77
C ILE A 30 9.24 11.94 -2.76
N ASP A 31 10.32 11.16 -2.76
CA ASP A 31 11.45 11.38 -1.86
C ASP A 31 12.15 12.72 -2.10
N ALA A 32 12.16 13.23 -3.34
CA ALA A 32 12.70 14.54 -3.68
C ALA A 32 11.82 15.69 -3.16
N ILE A 33 10.49 15.52 -3.18
CA ILE A 33 9.52 16.52 -2.69
C ILE A 33 9.44 16.48 -1.15
N MET A 34 9.55 15.30 -0.56
CA MET A 34 9.45 15.07 0.89
C MET A 34 10.72 14.41 1.43
N PRO A 35 11.83 15.17 1.57
CA PRO A 35 13.05 14.65 2.15
C PRO A 35 12.83 14.24 3.61
N LYS A 36 13.51 13.18 4.04
CA LYS A 36 13.43 12.69 5.43
C LYS A 36 14.15 13.63 6.39
N TYR A 37 13.48 13.98 7.48
CA TYR A 37 14.07 14.74 8.59
C TYR A 37 14.44 13.87 9.80
N SER A 38 14.15 12.56 9.78
CA SER A 38 14.42 11.64 10.89
C SER A 38 14.75 10.21 10.45
N GLY A 39 15.11 9.35 11.41
CA GLY A 39 15.42 7.94 11.16
C GLY A 39 14.17 7.11 10.83
N HIS A 40 13.90 6.94 9.54
CA HIS A 40 12.82 6.07 9.05
C HIS A 40 13.37 4.82 8.35
N THR A 41 12.81 3.65 8.67
CA THR A 41 13.17 2.35 8.07
C THR A 41 12.85 2.26 6.58
N VAL A 42 11.85 3.00 6.09
CA VAL A 42 11.42 3.05 4.68
C VAL A 42 11.36 4.50 4.18
N SER A 43 11.56 4.74 2.89
CA SER A 43 11.43 6.06 2.25
C SER A 43 9.98 6.55 2.17
N HIS A 44 9.78 7.86 2.02
CA HIS A 44 8.42 8.38 1.82
C HIS A 44 7.86 7.87 0.50
N GLY A 45 8.70 7.76 -0.53
CA GLY A 45 8.38 7.12 -1.80
C GLY A 45 8.03 5.63 -1.65
N GLU A 46 8.78 4.88 -0.87
CA GLU A 46 8.50 3.46 -0.57
C GLU A 46 7.20 3.29 0.22
N ALA A 47 6.98 4.12 1.24
CA ALA A 47 5.74 4.14 2.00
C ALA A 47 4.53 4.50 1.12
N PHE A 48 4.70 5.45 0.20
CA PHE A 48 3.67 5.84 -0.75
C PHE A 48 3.35 4.73 -1.75
N LEU A 49 4.36 4.07 -2.30
CA LEU A 49 4.17 2.90 -3.15
C LEU A 49 3.45 1.78 -2.39
N ALA A 50 3.83 1.51 -1.15
CA ALA A 50 3.15 0.55 -0.31
C ALA A 50 1.67 0.94 -0.09
N MET A 51 1.36 2.22 0.12
CA MET A 51 -0.03 2.69 0.21
C MET A 51 -0.81 2.44 -1.07
N ILE A 52 -0.22 2.70 -2.25
CA ILE A 52 -0.87 2.42 -3.54
C ILE A 52 -1.18 0.92 -3.66
N LEU A 53 -0.22 0.05 -3.38
CA LEU A 53 -0.41 -1.40 -3.49
C LEU A 53 -1.44 -1.93 -2.48
N ASN A 54 -1.41 -1.43 -1.24
CA ASN A 54 -2.42 -1.75 -0.24
C ASN A 54 -3.81 -1.25 -0.69
N GLY A 55 -3.90 0.00 -1.15
CA GLY A 55 -5.08 0.64 -1.73
C GLY A 55 -5.68 -0.15 -2.90
N LEU A 56 -4.83 -0.61 -3.82
CA LEU A 56 -5.23 -1.43 -4.97
C LEU A 56 -5.75 -2.80 -4.54
N GLY A 57 -5.15 -3.39 -3.50
CA GLY A 57 -5.67 -4.61 -2.85
C GLY A 57 -7.08 -4.46 -2.26
N PHE A 58 -7.56 -3.24 -2.00
CA PHE A 58 -8.94 -2.99 -1.56
C PHE A 58 -9.96 -2.96 -2.71
N HIS A 59 -9.57 -2.98 -3.99
CA HIS A 59 -10.56 -2.91 -5.08
C HIS A 59 -11.43 -4.18 -5.19
N SER A 60 -11.01 -5.27 -4.56
CA SER A 60 -11.83 -6.49 -4.47
C SER A 60 -12.95 -6.42 -3.42
N ARG A 61 -12.96 -5.41 -2.52
CA ARG A 61 -14.05 -5.19 -1.54
C ARG A 61 -14.24 -3.70 -1.29
N THR A 62 -15.43 -3.18 -1.54
CA THR A 62 -15.73 -1.76 -1.36
C THR A 62 -15.36 -1.28 0.04
N LEU A 63 -14.75 -0.08 0.15
CA LEU A 63 -14.23 0.47 1.42
C LEU A 63 -15.24 0.47 2.58
N HIS A 64 -16.55 0.57 2.29
CA HIS A 64 -17.62 0.49 3.30
C HIS A 64 -17.72 -0.88 4.01
N MET A 65 -17.13 -1.93 3.46
CA MET A 65 -17.12 -3.26 4.07
C MET A 65 -16.05 -3.41 5.17
N PHE A 66 -15.22 -2.39 5.38
CA PHE A 66 -14.21 -2.38 6.44
C PHE A 66 -14.80 -1.78 7.73
N SER A 67 -14.70 -2.51 8.85
CA SER A 67 -15.32 -2.12 10.14
C SER A 67 -14.84 -0.76 10.68
N GLY A 68 -13.66 -0.29 10.25
CA GLY A 68 -13.10 1.01 10.61
C GLY A 68 -13.55 2.18 9.73
N PHE A 69 -14.13 1.92 8.56
CA PHE A 69 -14.34 2.95 7.52
C PHE A 69 -15.26 4.09 7.98
N PHE A 70 -16.28 3.77 8.78
CA PHE A 70 -17.28 4.74 9.23
C PHE A 70 -16.97 5.35 10.61
N GLN A 71 -15.94 4.90 11.33
CA GLN A 71 -15.69 5.29 12.73
C GLN A 71 -15.46 6.80 12.94
N HIS A 72 -15.04 7.51 11.89
CA HIS A 72 -14.74 8.94 11.94
C HIS A 72 -15.53 9.76 10.93
N LYS A 73 -16.56 9.16 10.30
CA LYS A 73 -17.40 9.85 9.32
C LYS A 73 -18.72 10.23 9.98
N PRO A 74 -19.23 11.46 9.83
CA PRO A 74 -20.58 11.79 10.27
C PRO A 74 -21.56 10.97 9.44
N ILE A 75 -22.13 9.93 10.04
CA ILE A 75 -23.08 9.00 9.41
C ILE A 75 -24.53 9.27 9.84
N ASP A 76 -24.75 10.24 10.72
CA ASP A 76 -26.06 10.68 11.16
C ASP A 76 -26.46 11.97 10.43
N ALA A 77 -27.69 12.00 9.89
CA ALA A 77 -28.32 13.15 9.23
C ALA A 77 -29.25 13.89 10.19
#